data_AF-A0A260ZFA5-F1
#
_entry.id   AF-A0A260ZFA5-F1
#
_cell.length_a   1.000
_cell.length_b   1.000
_cell.length_c   1.000
_cell.angle_alpha   90.00
_cell.angle_beta   90.00
_cell.angle_gamma   90.00
#
_symmetry.space_group_name_H-M   'P 1'
#
loop_
_entity.id
_entity.type
_entity.pdbx_description
1 polymer ?
#
loop_
_entity_poly.entity_id
_entity_poly.type
_entity_poly.pdbx_seq_one_letter_code
_entity_poly.pdbx_strand_id
1 'polypeptide(L)'
;MNFHNLDYWPGEDKLLENNIPFFKFEQKADELVYLNTGCFHFVQSNGYCENVSWNVGQPTFSQLAILMVAFDHYMESNAYNQVPVIQMVWTAVKNKKFVDDPEMYQLMRNIMIRSLAHTRWYLDYPRCEVCGTEVKRERMEHEFCSECDIPEQELCNIFDAFVPSCREP
;
A
#
# COMPACT_ATOMS: atom_id res chain seq x y z
N MET A 1 14.90 10.06 -10.26
CA MET A 1 15.22 9.32 -9.02
C MET A 1 14.05 8.39 -8.76
N ASN A 2 14.29 7.09 -8.58
CA ASN A 2 13.25 6.14 -8.20
C ASN A 2 13.19 6.10 -6.66
N PHE A 3 12.08 6.55 -6.09
CA PHE A 3 11.84 6.61 -4.65
C PHE A 3 11.82 5.22 -3.98
N HIS A 4 11.54 4.15 -4.73
CA HIS A 4 11.44 2.79 -4.18
C HIS A 4 12.77 2.01 -4.21
N ASN A 5 13.78 2.50 -4.94
CA ASN A 5 15.09 1.84 -5.06
C ASN A 5 16.18 2.66 -4.33
N LEU A 6 15.85 3.22 -3.17
CA LEU A 6 16.73 4.15 -2.45
C LEU A 6 17.80 3.41 -1.64
N ASP A 7 18.99 3.29 -2.22
CA ASP A 7 20.26 3.22 -1.49
C ASP A 7 20.72 4.66 -1.22
N TYR A 8 20.02 5.34 -0.29
CA TYR A 8 20.24 6.76 -0.01
C TYR A 8 20.17 7.06 1.48
N TRP A 9 21.18 7.80 1.98
CA TRP A 9 21.23 8.33 3.33
C TRP A 9 21.28 9.87 3.27
N PRO A 10 20.26 10.59 3.77
CA PRO A 10 20.22 12.04 3.68
C PRO A 10 21.29 12.69 4.58
N GLY A 11 22.03 13.64 4.02
CA GLY A 11 22.93 14.51 4.78
C GLY A 11 22.14 15.60 5.52
N GLU A 12 22.43 15.79 6.80
CA GLU A 12 21.77 16.81 7.64
C GLU A 12 21.98 18.22 7.10
N ASP A 13 23.17 18.49 6.53
CA ASP A 13 23.50 19.73 5.83
C ASP A 13 22.53 20.00 4.68
N LYS A 14 22.19 18.98 3.88
CA LYS A 14 21.24 19.10 2.77
C LYS A 14 19.81 19.30 3.22
N LEU A 15 19.40 18.67 4.31
CA LEU A 15 18.08 18.92 4.89
C LEU A 15 17.95 20.38 5.35
N LEU A 16 18.98 20.91 6.03
CA LEU A 16 19.03 22.31 6.47
C LEU A 16 19.03 23.29 5.29
N GLU A 17 19.87 23.06 4.26
CA GLU A 17 19.92 23.88 3.04
C GLU A 17 18.54 23.97 2.36
N ASN A 18 17.73 22.90 2.42
CA ASN A 18 16.41 22.84 1.81
C ASN A 18 15.25 23.18 2.78
N ASN A 19 15.55 23.67 3.99
CA ASN A 19 14.56 23.98 5.03
C ASN A 19 13.64 22.81 5.39
N ILE A 20 14.16 21.58 5.36
CA ILE A 20 13.44 20.38 5.76
C ILE A 20 13.73 20.11 7.25
N PRO A 21 12.73 20.20 8.13
CA PRO A 21 12.93 19.91 9.55
C PRO A 21 13.19 18.42 9.75
N PHE A 22 14.08 18.08 10.67
CA PHE A 22 14.35 16.69 11.06
C PHE A 22 14.50 16.56 12.57
N PHE A 23 14.25 15.35 13.06
CA PHE A 23 14.47 14.97 14.44
C PHE A 23 15.62 13.98 14.51
N LYS A 24 16.54 14.19 15.44
CA LYS A 24 17.68 13.29 15.69
C LYS A 24 17.77 13.03 17.17
N PHE A 25 17.74 11.76 17.54
CA PHE A 25 17.84 11.31 18.92
C PHE A 25 18.53 9.94 18.99
N GLU A 26 19.02 9.60 20.17
CA GLU A 26 19.56 8.28 20.48
C GLU A 26 18.50 7.47 21.21
N GLN A 27 18.17 6.28 20.68
CA GLN A 27 17.32 5.30 21.35
C GLN A 27 18.20 4.46 22.27
N LYS A 28 17.91 4.46 23.57
CA LYS A 28 18.60 3.64 24.56
C LYS A 28 17.99 2.24 24.64
N ALA A 29 18.71 1.33 25.29
CA ALA A 29 18.18 0.01 25.61
C ALA A 29 16.83 0.13 26.34
N ASP A 30 15.90 -0.77 25.99
CA ASP A 30 14.53 -0.84 26.51
C ASP A 30 13.62 0.37 26.21
N GLU A 31 14.07 1.36 25.43
CA GLU A 31 13.19 2.42 24.95
C GLU A 31 12.40 1.97 23.71
N LEU A 32 11.12 2.32 23.67
CA LEU A 32 10.25 2.09 22.51
C LEU A 32 10.15 3.37 21.67
N VAL A 33 10.40 3.23 20.37
CA VAL A 33 10.20 4.30 19.39
C VAL A 33 8.91 4.02 18.63
N TYR A 34 7.96 4.95 18.70
CA TYR A 34 6.74 4.91 17.89
C TYR A 34 6.88 5.87 16.71
N LEU A 35 6.90 5.31 15.50
CA LEU A 35 6.92 6.08 14.25
C LEU A 35 5.50 6.27 13.74
N ASN A 36 5.10 7.53 13.57
CA ASN A 36 3.75 7.84 13.10
C ASN A 36 3.61 7.60 11.59
N THR A 37 2.37 7.53 11.10
CA THR A 37 2.08 7.22 9.70
C THR A 37 2.79 8.18 8.73
N GLY A 38 3.49 7.62 7.73
CA GLY A 38 4.16 8.41 6.70
C GLY A 38 5.45 9.11 7.16
N CYS A 39 5.96 8.80 8.35
CA CYS A 39 7.21 9.38 8.83
C CYS A 39 8.43 8.75 8.13
N PHE A 40 9.13 9.56 7.34
CA PHE A 40 10.45 9.22 6.81
C PHE A 40 11.46 9.08 7.96
N HIS A 41 12.17 7.95 8.00
CA HIS A 41 13.14 7.68 9.05
C HIS A 41 14.31 6.85 8.52
N PHE A 42 15.46 7.04 9.15
CA PHE A 42 16.71 6.33 8.89
C PHE A 42 17.33 6.00 10.25
N VAL A 43 17.90 4.82 10.38
CA VAL A 43 18.41 4.32 11.67
C VAL A 43 19.81 3.76 11.45
N GLN A 44 20.71 4.05 12.39
CA GLN A 44 22.04 3.45 12.46
C GLN A 44 22.29 2.94 13.89
N SER A 45 23.06 1.87 14.00
CA SER A 45 23.55 1.39 15.29
C SER A 45 24.83 2.12 15.68
N ASN A 46 24.86 2.75 16.86
CA ASN A 46 26.09 3.35 17.41
C ASN A 46 27.02 2.31 18.07
N GLY A 47 26.51 1.11 18.37
CA GLY A 47 27.23 0.02 19.02
C GLY A 47 26.55 -1.32 18.77
N TYR A 48 26.95 -2.37 19.52
CA TYR A 48 26.32 -3.68 19.42
C TYR A 48 24.97 -3.70 20.13
N CYS A 49 23.90 -3.95 19.38
CA CYS A 49 22.54 -4.03 19.90
C CYS A 49 21.67 -4.96 19.05
N GLU A 50 20.54 -5.38 19.62
CA GLU A 50 19.48 -6.09 18.92
C GLU A 50 18.20 -5.26 19.02
N ASN A 51 17.39 -5.28 17.96
CA ASN A 51 16.14 -4.55 17.88
C ASN A 51 15.05 -5.48 17.35
N VAL A 52 13.83 -5.31 17.88
CA VAL A 52 12.61 -5.95 17.37
C VAL A 52 11.65 -4.86 16.91
N SER A 53 11.08 -5.02 15.72
CA SER A 53 10.13 -4.06 15.16
C SER A 53 8.94 -4.76 14.50
N TRP A 54 7.81 -4.07 14.49
CA TRP A 54 6.60 -4.48 13.78
C TRP A 54 5.79 -3.24 13.42
N ASN A 55 4.88 -3.39 12.45
CA ASN A 55 3.98 -2.33 12.03
C ASN A 55 2.63 -2.45 12.76
N VAL A 56 2.02 -1.31 13.08
CA VAL A 56 0.65 -1.24 13.61
C VAL A 56 -0.18 -0.26 12.79
N GLY A 57 -1.41 -0.64 12.46
CA GLY A 57 -2.37 0.23 11.77
C GLY A 57 -3.38 0.79 12.77
N GLN A 58 -3.19 2.04 13.21
CA GLN A 58 -4.17 2.69 14.08
C GLN A 58 -5.48 2.93 13.33
N PRO A 59 -6.65 2.66 13.92
CA PRO A 59 -7.94 2.83 13.25
C PRO A 59 -8.36 4.31 13.21
N THR A 60 -7.61 5.12 12.47
CA THR A 60 -7.80 6.56 12.37
C THR A 60 -7.91 6.98 10.91
N PHE A 61 -8.63 8.07 10.66
CA PHE A 61 -8.76 8.64 9.33
C PHE A 61 -7.39 8.91 8.69
N SER A 62 -6.48 9.55 9.43
CA SER A 62 -5.14 9.89 8.93
C SER A 62 -4.34 8.66 8.52
N GLN A 63 -4.39 7.57 9.30
CA GLN A 63 -3.69 6.33 8.96
C GLN A 63 -4.22 5.73 7.65
N LEU A 64 -5.55 5.64 7.50
CA LEU A 64 -6.16 5.07 6.29
C LEU A 64 -5.97 5.98 5.07
N ALA A 65 -6.06 7.30 5.25
CA ALA A 65 -5.88 8.27 4.18
C ALA A 65 -4.46 8.26 3.62
N ILE A 66 -3.45 8.29 4.48
CA ILE A 66 -2.04 8.21 4.05
C ILE A 66 -1.76 6.85 3.41
N LEU A 67 -2.31 5.76 3.96
CA LEU A 67 -2.19 4.44 3.37
C LEU A 67 -2.78 4.38 1.94
N MET A 68 -3.91 5.05 1.69
CA MET A 68 -4.47 5.17 0.33
C MET A 68 -3.62 6.02 -0.61
N VAL A 69 -2.98 7.09 -0.12
CA VAL A 69 -2.05 7.89 -0.94
C VAL A 69 -0.81 7.06 -1.31
N ALA A 70 -0.27 6.32 -0.34
CA ALA A 70 0.84 5.40 -0.58
C ALA A 70 0.44 4.29 -1.57
N PHE A 71 -0.75 3.71 -1.40
CA PHE A 71 -1.34 2.75 -2.33
C PHE A 71 -1.35 3.29 -3.77
N ASP A 72 -1.92 4.48 -3.99
CA ASP A 72 -2.01 5.09 -5.31
C ASP A 72 -0.60 5.36 -5.88
N HIS A 73 0.37 5.76 -5.05
CA HIS A 73 1.76 5.97 -5.46
C HIS A 73 2.48 4.67 -5.85
N TYR A 74 2.28 3.57 -5.12
CA TYR A 74 2.85 2.26 -5.47
C TYR A 74 2.31 1.77 -6.82
N MET A 75 1.00 1.94 -7.05
CA MET A 75 0.38 1.62 -8.34
C MET A 75 0.96 2.44 -9.49
N GLU A 76 1.09 3.76 -9.32
CA GLU A 76 1.69 4.64 -10.34
C GLU A 76 3.16 4.30 -10.61
N SER A 77 3.90 3.94 -9.56
CA SER A 77 5.33 3.62 -9.65
C SER A 77 5.61 2.17 -10.07
N ASN A 78 4.56 1.39 -10.38
CA ASN A 78 4.64 -0.03 -10.70
C ASN A 78 5.46 -0.82 -9.64
N ALA A 79 5.24 -0.48 -8.37
CA ALA A 79 5.91 -1.04 -7.22
C ALA A 79 4.94 -1.94 -6.41
N TYR A 80 5.49 -2.91 -5.67
CA TYR A 80 4.68 -3.87 -4.93
C TYR A 80 3.99 -3.25 -3.73
N ASN A 81 2.68 -3.47 -3.63
CA ASN A 81 1.89 -3.05 -2.48
C ASN A 81 1.84 -4.15 -1.43
N GLN A 82 2.50 -3.91 -0.29
CA GLN A 82 2.60 -4.89 0.79
C GLN A 82 1.31 -5.04 1.59
N VAL A 83 0.41 -4.06 1.52
CA VAL A 83 -0.80 -4.01 2.37
C VAL A 83 -2.04 -4.13 1.49
N PRO A 84 -2.92 -5.14 1.71
CA PRO A 84 -4.14 -5.32 0.93
C PRO A 84 -5.25 -4.35 1.37
N VAL A 85 -5.05 -3.05 1.11
CA VAL A 85 -5.87 -1.96 1.67
C VAL A 85 -7.35 -2.11 1.31
N ILE A 86 -7.65 -2.50 0.06
CA ILE A 86 -9.03 -2.65 -0.41
C ILE A 86 -9.74 -3.77 0.35
N GLN A 87 -9.13 -4.96 0.48
CA GLN A 87 -9.72 -6.07 1.23
C GLN A 87 -9.87 -5.77 2.71
N MET A 88 -8.90 -5.06 3.30
CA MET A 88 -8.99 -4.61 4.69
C MET A 88 -10.22 -3.72 4.89
N VAL A 89 -10.46 -2.75 4.01
CA VAL A 89 -11.63 -1.87 4.07
C VAL A 89 -12.94 -2.65 3.89
N TRP A 90 -13.01 -3.54 2.90
CA TRP A 90 -14.19 -4.40 2.72
C TRP A 90 -14.47 -5.28 3.94
N THR A 91 -13.43 -5.82 4.58
CA THR A 91 -13.55 -6.63 5.80
C THR A 91 -14.03 -5.78 6.97
N ALA A 92 -13.49 -4.56 7.14
CA ALA A 92 -13.92 -3.62 8.16
C ALA A 92 -15.42 -3.27 8.02
N VAL A 93 -15.86 -2.99 6.79
CA VAL A 93 -17.26 -2.66 6.48
C VAL A 93 -18.18 -3.86 6.72
N LYS A 94 -17.80 -5.07 6.28
CA LYS A 94 -18.58 -6.31 6.54
C LYS A 94 -18.78 -6.54 8.05
N ASN A 95 -17.77 -6.22 8.85
CA ASN A 95 -17.79 -6.30 10.30
C ASN A 95 -18.39 -5.07 11.00
N LYS A 96 -19.00 -4.13 10.25
CA LYS A 96 -19.63 -2.90 10.74
C LYS A 96 -18.70 -2.07 11.64
N LYS A 97 -17.42 -1.99 11.31
CA LYS A 97 -16.44 -1.18 12.05
C LYS A 97 -16.50 0.30 11.62
N PHE A 98 -16.22 1.20 12.56
CA PHE A 98 -16.07 2.65 12.34
C PHE A 98 -17.26 3.31 11.65
N VAL A 99 -18.48 2.88 11.98
CA VAL A 99 -19.74 3.44 11.44
C VAL A 99 -20.14 4.72 12.17
N ASP A 100 -19.65 4.88 13.39
CA ASP A 100 -19.83 6.00 14.30
C ASP A 100 -18.86 7.16 14.07
N ASP A 101 -17.78 6.94 13.33
CA ASP A 101 -16.82 7.96 12.89
C ASP A 101 -17.17 8.45 11.47
N PRO A 102 -17.67 9.69 11.31
CA PRO A 102 -18.11 10.19 10.01
C PRO A 102 -16.99 10.29 8.97
N GLU A 103 -15.77 10.66 9.38
CA GLU A 103 -14.64 10.85 8.46
C GLU A 103 -14.12 9.50 7.97
N MET A 104 -13.94 8.55 8.88
CA MET A 104 -13.59 7.17 8.55
C MET A 104 -14.65 6.51 7.67
N TYR A 105 -15.93 6.67 8.02
CA TYR A 105 -17.03 6.12 7.24
C TYR A 105 -17.02 6.67 5.81
N GLN A 106 -16.87 7.97 5.63
CA GLN A 106 -16.83 8.60 4.31
C GLN A 106 -15.64 8.12 3.49
N LEU A 107 -14.46 8.00 4.09
CA LEU A 107 -13.26 7.50 3.42
C LEU A 107 -13.42 6.04 2.97
N MET A 108 -13.84 5.15 3.87
CA MET A 108 -14.11 3.74 3.55
C MET A 108 -15.16 3.59 2.45
N ARG A 109 -16.25 4.39 2.51
CA ARG A 109 -17.28 4.41 1.49
C ARG A 109 -16.72 4.81 0.12
N ASN A 110 -15.87 5.83 0.06
CA ASN A 110 -15.26 6.28 -1.19
C ASN A 110 -14.32 5.23 -1.78
N ILE A 111 -13.53 4.55 -0.94
CA ILE A 111 -12.67 3.42 -1.36
C ILE A 111 -13.52 2.31 -1.96
N MET A 112 -14.62 1.92 -1.29
CA MET A 112 -15.52 0.89 -1.81
C MET A 112 -16.18 1.29 -3.13
N ILE A 113 -16.65 2.54 -3.27
CA ILE A 113 -17.27 3.02 -4.52
C ILE A 113 -16.28 2.95 -5.68
N ARG A 114 -15.05 3.45 -5.49
CA ARG A 114 -13.97 3.36 -6.48
C ARG A 114 -13.71 1.89 -6.85
N SER A 115 -13.67 1.02 -5.84
CA SER A 115 -13.45 -0.39 -6.10
C SER A 115 -14.60 -1.03 -6.91
N LEU A 116 -15.86 -0.81 -6.53
CA LEU A 116 -16.99 -1.37 -7.28
C LEU A 116 -17.05 -0.85 -8.71
N ALA A 117 -16.76 0.43 -8.92
CA ALA A 117 -16.72 1.03 -10.25
C ALA A 117 -15.64 0.36 -11.13
N HIS A 118 -14.44 0.12 -10.59
CA HIS A 118 -13.38 -0.56 -11.31
C HIS A 118 -13.72 -2.02 -11.63
N THR A 119 -14.29 -2.77 -10.68
CA THR A 119 -14.80 -4.13 -10.95
C THR A 119 -15.87 -4.15 -12.02
N ARG A 120 -16.83 -3.22 -11.95
CA ARG A 120 -17.88 -3.12 -12.97
C ARG A 120 -17.29 -2.86 -14.35
N TRP A 121 -16.40 -1.87 -14.47
CA TRP A 121 -15.72 -1.58 -15.73
C TRP A 121 -15.08 -2.85 -16.28
N TYR A 122 -14.27 -3.55 -15.48
CA TYR A 122 -13.66 -4.81 -15.89
C TYR A 122 -14.68 -5.89 -16.35
N LEU A 123 -15.78 -6.08 -15.62
CA LEU A 123 -16.79 -7.07 -15.96
C LEU A 123 -17.59 -6.72 -17.23
N ASP A 124 -17.78 -5.43 -17.49
CA ASP A 124 -18.54 -4.93 -18.64
C ASP A 124 -17.70 -5.03 -19.95
N TYR A 125 -16.37 -5.13 -19.88
CA TYR A 125 -15.48 -5.31 -21.03
C TYR A 125 -14.94 -6.76 -21.15
N PRO A 126 -15.62 -7.68 -21.86
CA PRO A 126 -15.17 -9.07 -22.04
C PRO A 126 -13.93 -9.22 -22.93
N ARG A 127 -13.50 -8.15 -23.60
CA ARG A 127 -12.43 -8.16 -24.60
C ARG A 127 -11.69 -6.83 -24.61
N CYS A 128 -10.37 -6.85 -24.73
CA CYS A 128 -9.57 -5.64 -24.94
C CYS A 128 -9.93 -5.01 -26.30
N GLU A 129 -10.34 -3.73 -26.32
CA GLU A 129 -10.72 -3.05 -27.56
C GLU A 129 -9.53 -2.82 -28.52
N VAL A 130 -8.29 -2.82 -28.00
CA VAL A 130 -7.07 -2.56 -28.77
C VAL A 130 -6.57 -3.83 -29.48
N CYS A 131 -6.51 -4.97 -28.79
CA CYS A 131 -5.90 -6.20 -29.32
C CYS A 131 -6.89 -7.37 -29.48
N GLY A 132 -8.16 -7.21 -29.06
CA GLY A 132 -9.18 -8.24 -29.22
C GLY A 132 -9.02 -9.46 -28.31
N THR A 133 -8.08 -9.45 -27.35
CA THR A 133 -7.88 -10.55 -26.41
C THR A 133 -9.08 -10.68 -25.47
N GLU A 134 -9.66 -11.89 -25.42
CA GLU A 134 -10.72 -12.22 -24.47
C GLU A 134 -10.16 -12.28 -23.05
N VAL A 135 -10.84 -11.59 -22.14
CA VAL A 135 -10.53 -11.64 -20.72
C VAL A 135 -11.04 -12.98 -20.20
N LYS A 136 -10.14 -13.93 -19.92
CA LYS A 136 -10.51 -15.22 -19.30
C LYS A 136 -10.94 -14.97 -17.86
N ARG A 137 -12.19 -15.31 -17.55
CA ARG A 137 -12.84 -15.10 -16.24
C ARG A 137 -12.86 -16.42 -15.47
N GLU A 138 -11.72 -16.80 -14.90
CA GLU A 138 -11.66 -17.92 -13.95
C GLU A 138 -11.50 -17.35 -12.54
N ARG A 139 -12.36 -17.80 -11.62
CA ARG A 139 -12.26 -17.49 -10.20
C ARG A 139 -11.12 -18.34 -9.64
N MET A 140 -10.01 -17.74 -9.23
CA MET A 140 -8.93 -18.50 -8.62
C MET A 140 -9.09 -18.46 -7.11
N GLU A 141 -9.33 -19.63 -6.50
CA GLU A 141 -9.21 -19.80 -5.06
C GLU A 141 -7.73 -19.79 -4.69
N HIS A 142 -7.14 -18.60 -4.54
CA HIS A 142 -5.78 -18.48 -4.04
C HIS A 142 -5.76 -18.54 -2.51
N GLU A 143 -5.57 -19.72 -1.94
CA GLU A 143 -4.80 -19.85 -0.70
C GLU A 143 -3.32 -19.68 -1.08
N PHE A 144 -2.71 -18.51 -0.77
CA PHE A 144 -1.27 -18.19 -0.84
C PHE A 144 -0.42 -19.10 -1.79
N CYS A 145 -0.21 -18.71 -3.06
CA CYS A 145 0.69 -19.44 -3.98
C CYS A 145 2.16 -19.10 -3.69
N SER A 146 2.91 -20.03 -3.09
CA SER A 146 4.35 -19.92 -2.84
C SER A 146 5.25 -20.30 -4.03
N GLU A 147 4.70 -20.59 -5.21
CA GLU A 147 5.45 -21.17 -6.35
C GLU A 147 5.28 -20.40 -7.68
N CYS A 148 4.69 -19.21 -7.62
CA CYS A 148 4.36 -18.42 -8.79
C CYS A 148 5.38 -17.25 -8.96
N ASP A 149 6.39 -17.42 -9.83
CA ASP A 149 7.47 -16.45 -10.14
C ASP A 149 7.00 -15.19 -10.91
N ILE A 150 5.75 -14.76 -10.68
CA ILE A 150 5.12 -13.56 -11.23
C ILE A 150 4.97 -12.58 -10.07
N PRO A 151 5.58 -11.38 -10.11
CA PRO A 151 5.65 -10.50 -8.96
C PRO A 151 4.25 -10.00 -8.58
N GLU A 152 3.69 -10.66 -7.57
CA GLU A 152 2.62 -10.38 -6.59
C GLU A 152 1.98 -8.97 -6.48
N GLN A 153 1.95 -8.10 -7.47
CA GLN A 153 1.44 -6.71 -7.35
C GLN A 153 -0.11 -6.62 -7.31
N GLU A 154 -0.73 -7.25 -6.31
CA GLU A 154 -2.17 -7.28 -6.02
C GLU A 154 -3.02 -8.26 -6.85
N LEU A 155 -2.78 -9.58 -6.72
CA LEU A 155 -3.60 -10.59 -7.41
C LEU A 155 -5.13 -10.50 -7.15
N CYS A 156 -5.63 -9.74 -6.18
CA CYS A 156 -7.02 -9.86 -5.72
C CYS A 156 -7.81 -8.57 -5.49
N ASN A 157 -7.26 -7.38 -5.77
CA ASN A 157 -7.62 -6.22 -4.95
C ASN A 157 -8.89 -5.47 -5.33
N ILE A 158 -9.80 -6.11 -6.07
CA ILE A 158 -11.22 -5.91 -5.78
C ILE A 158 -11.94 -7.26 -5.75
N PHE A 159 -11.67 -8.12 -6.73
CA PHE A 159 -11.94 -9.56 -6.82
C PHE A 159 -11.03 -10.05 -7.97
N ASP A 160 -10.03 -10.92 -7.77
CA ASP A 160 -9.19 -11.52 -8.84
C ASP A 160 -8.83 -10.57 -10.03
N ALA A 161 -7.97 -9.58 -9.80
CA ALA A 161 -7.57 -8.64 -10.85
C ALA A 161 -6.29 -9.13 -11.55
N PHE A 162 -6.48 -10.06 -12.48
CA PHE A 162 -5.44 -10.54 -13.40
C PHE A 162 -4.98 -9.44 -14.34
N VAL A 163 -3.66 -9.22 -14.40
CA VAL A 163 -3.00 -8.32 -15.34
C VAL A 163 -3.22 -8.84 -16.77
N PRO A 164 -3.75 -8.03 -17.71
CA PRO A 164 -3.66 -8.39 -19.12
C PRO A 164 -2.18 -8.45 -19.48
N SER A 165 -1.71 -9.61 -19.92
CA SER A 165 -0.39 -9.77 -20.55
C SER A 165 -0.38 -9.12 -21.94
N CYS A 166 -0.85 -7.88 -22.05
CA CYS A 166 -0.76 -7.07 -23.24
C CYS A 166 0.55 -6.28 -23.14
N ARG A 167 1.67 -6.98 -23.27
CA ARG A 167 2.89 -6.34 -23.76
C ARG A 167 2.71 -6.27 -25.27
N GLU A 168 2.54 -5.07 -25.81
CA GLU A 168 2.64 -4.89 -27.27
C GLU A 168 3.98 -5.46 -27.77
N PRO A 169 4.03 -6.01 -28.99
CA PRO A 169 5.27 -6.44 -29.63
C PRO A 169 6.24 -5.29 -29.90
#